data_AF-L8MYI5-F1
#
_entry.id   AF-L8MYI5-F1
#
_cell.length_a   1.000
_cell.length_b   1.000
_cell.length_c   1.000
_cell.angle_alpha   90.00
_cell.angle_beta   90.00
_cell.angle_gamma   90.00
#
_symmetry.space_group_name_H-M   'P 1'
#
loop_
_entity.id
_entity.type
_entity.pdbx_description
1 polymer ?
#
loop_
_entity_poly.entity_id
_entity_poly.type
_entity_poly.pdbx_seq_one_letter_code
_entity_poly.pdbx_strand_id
1 'polypeptide(L)'
;MNIKWKSQLLLFMVAITTSVVSAYSGFGASNAMIESAKKRELNTTATLIQSNINEQINKASARASLVSSLPSIKQAFRAKDRDAIAARLLPAMIVQRDQFGVREGQFILPPASSFLRIYALKDGHGEDLSGFRQMVLVANRTGEPQRGMEIGRRGLSIRAVYPVKDDDGLIGSFEIGLSFSSVLTQTKTNTGFDVGVFIDDKLMTEVAQLIPRPDNERIVGGYQAVEVTDWTALKPLLSPAIFAKVRDVSTELITLNGNDYGLVLVPVLDYKGERIGAVVAVRDFSEFQIQQRWALTGNVAMAGLQIVLLTGALLIVVNAMLLKPFEAIANASKDLAEGKPSADLEDLAVRKDEIGDMARSLQTLQASDNNRNGFKESQNA
;
A
#
# COMPACT_ATOMS: atom_id res chain seq x y z
N MET A 1 -48.14 11.45 -30.54
CA MET A 1 -47.04 12.21 -29.91
C MET A 1 -46.26 12.97 -30.98
N ASN A 2 -46.11 14.30 -30.82
CA ASN A 2 -45.46 15.20 -31.80
C ASN A 2 -43.99 14.78 -32.04
N ILE A 3 -43.47 14.94 -33.27
CA ILE A 3 -42.11 14.56 -33.65
C ILE A 3 -41.05 15.27 -32.80
N LYS A 4 -41.35 16.51 -32.35
CA LYS A 4 -40.53 17.26 -31.39
C LYS A 4 -40.27 16.47 -30.12
N TRP A 5 -41.32 15.98 -29.48
CA TRP A 5 -41.23 15.18 -28.25
C TRP A 5 -40.46 13.88 -28.45
N LYS A 6 -40.65 13.19 -29.58
CA LYS A 6 -39.88 11.97 -29.91
C LYS A 6 -38.39 12.27 -30.04
N SER A 7 -38.02 13.35 -30.73
CA SER A 7 -36.62 13.74 -30.92
C SER A 7 -35.95 14.14 -29.60
N GLN A 8 -36.64 14.92 -28.76
CA GLN A 8 -36.12 15.35 -27.45
C GLN A 8 -35.91 14.15 -26.52
N LEU A 9 -36.85 13.20 -26.50
CA LEU A 9 -36.74 11.99 -25.70
C LEU A 9 -35.57 11.12 -26.15
N LEU A 10 -35.34 10.99 -27.47
CA LEU A 10 -34.21 10.23 -28.00
C LEU A 10 -32.86 10.87 -27.64
N LEU A 11 -32.72 12.19 -27.77
CA LEU A 11 -31.49 12.91 -27.39
C LEU A 11 -31.21 12.79 -25.90
N PHE A 12 -32.24 12.91 -25.06
CA PHE A 12 -32.12 12.72 -23.63
C PHE A 12 -31.68 11.29 -23.28
N MET A 13 -32.22 10.27 -23.95
CA MET A 13 -31.75 8.89 -23.77
C MET A 13 -30.27 8.72 -24.17
N VAL A 14 -29.83 9.31 -25.29
CA VAL A 14 -28.42 9.26 -25.71
C VAL A 14 -27.51 9.95 -24.68
N ALA A 15 -27.91 11.12 -24.16
CA ALA A 15 -27.18 11.84 -23.12
C ALA A 15 -27.08 11.02 -21.82
N ILE A 16 -28.16 10.35 -21.41
CA ILE A 16 -28.16 9.45 -20.25
C ILE A 16 -27.21 8.28 -20.51
N THR A 17 -27.37 7.55 -21.61
CA THR A 17 -26.56 6.35 -21.89
C THR A 17 -25.07 6.67 -21.91
N THR A 18 -24.68 7.75 -22.60
CA THR A 18 -23.28 8.18 -22.65
C THR A 18 -22.76 8.58 -21.26
N SER A 19 -23.54 9.32 -20.47
CA SER A 19 -23.14 9.74 -19.13
C SER A 19 -23.03 8.58 -18.13
N VAL A 20 -23.92 7.59 -18.23
CA VAL A 20 -23.86 6.36 -17.41
C VAL A 20 -22.59 5.55 -17.74
N VAL A 21 -22.28 5.39 -19.03
CA VAL A 21 -21.04 4.70 -19.46
C VAL A 21 -19.80 5.44 -18.97
N SER A 22 -19.78 6.77 -19.10
CA SER A 22 -18.68 7.61 -18.59
C SER A 22 -18.52 7.50 -17.08
N ALA A 23 -19.60 7.57 -16.29
CA ALA A 23 -19.53 7.43 -14.84
C ALA A 23 -19.09 6.03 -14.40
N TYR A 24 -19.60 4.97 -15.06
CA TYR A 24 -19.18 3.60 -14.77
C TYR A 24 -17.69 3.40 -15.04
N SER A 25 -17.20 3.89 -16.18
CA SER A 25 -15.78 3.82 -16.54
C SER A 25 -14.91 4.64 -15.59
N GLY A 26 -15.31 5.87 -15.26
CA GLY A 26 -14.60 6.75 -14.34
C GLY A 26 -14.53 6.21 -12.92
N PHE A 27 -15.63 5.61 -12.43
CA PHE A 27 -15.65 4.91 -11.15
C PHE A 27 -14.73 3.68 -11.15
N GLY A 28 -14.78 2.87 -12.21
CA GLY A 28 -13.90 1.71 -12.36
C GLY A 28 -12.42 2.10 -12.36
N ALA A 29 -12.05 3.16 -13.08
CA ALA A 29 -10.69 3.70 -13.10
C ALA A 29 -10.25 4.21 -11.72
N SER A 30 -11.12 4.96 -11.04
CA SER A 30 -10.85 5.47 -9.69
C SER A 30 -10.65 4.32 -8.69
N ASN A 31 -11.48 3.28 -8.78
CA ASN A 31 -11.39 2.11 -7.93
C ASN A 31 -10.09 1.33 -8.16
N ALA A 32 -9.71 1.11 -9.42
CA ALA A 32 -8.46 0.45 -9.77
C ALA A 32 -7.22 1.23 -9.27
N MET A 33 -7.28 2.57 -9.32
CA MET A 33 -6.22 3.43 -8.79
C MET A 33 -6.12 3.33 -7.26
N ILE A 34 -7.24 3.34 -6.54
CA ILE A 34 -7.28 3.16 -5.07
C ILE A 34 -6.75 1.78 -4.67
N GLU A 35 -7.19 0.71 -5.34
CA GLU A 35 -6.72 -0.66 -5.09
C GLU A 35 -5.20 -0.78 -5.30
N SER A 36 -4.70 -0.15 -6.36
CA SER A 36 -3.28 -0.09 -6.68
C SER A 36 -2.49 0.72 -5.64
N ALA A 37 -3.07 1.79 -5.10
CA ALA A 37 -2.47 2.58 -4.03
C ALA A 37 -2.37 1.77 -2.72
N LYS A 38 -3.46 1.10 -2.31
CA LYS A 38 -3.48 0.17 -1.17
C LYS A 38 -2.38 -0.88 -1.29
N LYS A 39 -2.30 -1.57 -2.44
CA LYS A 39 -1.30 -2.61 -2.69
C LYS A 39 0.13 -2.07 -2.69
N ARG A 40 0.35 -0.89 -3.27
CA ARG A 40 1.66 -0.23 -3.27
C ARG A 40 2.11 0.07 -1.85
N GLU A 41 1.24 0.61 -1.02
CA GLU A 41 1.54 0.94 0.37
C GLU A 41 1.92 -0.30 1.19
N LEU A 42 1.18 -1.39 1.02
CA LEU A 42 1.49 -2.68 1.64
C LEU A 42 2.87 -3.21 1.21
N ASN A 43 3.14 -3.22 -0.09
CA ASN A 43 4.42 -3.69 -0.63
C ASN A 43 5.59 -2.82 -0.18
N THR A 44 5.44 -1.50 -0.20
CA THR A 44 6.46 -0.56 0.29
C THR A 44 6.75 -0.79 1.76
N THR A 45 5.71 -1.02 2.58
CA THR A 45 5.88 -1.33 3.99
C THR A 45 6.59 -2.67 4.21
N ALA A 46 6.26 -3.70 3.42
CA ALA A 46 6.93 -4.99 3.47
C ALA A 46 8.42 -4.90 3.12
N THR A 47 8.76 -4.12 2.09
CA THR A 47 10.16 -3.85 1.72
C THR A 47 10.88 -3.07 2.81
N LEU A 48 10.25 -2.04 3.38
CA LEU A 48 10.84 -1.23 4.45
C LEU A 48 11.18 -2.08 5.68
N ILE A 49 10.27 -2.96 6.12
CA ILE A 49 10.53 -3.86 7.26
C ILE A 49 11.76 -4.74 6.98
N GLN A 50 11.82 -5.38 5.81
CA GLN A 50 12.96 -6.24 5.45
C GLN A 50 14.27 -5.45 5.35
N SER A 51 14.26 -4.28 4.72
CA SER A 51 15.42 -3.39 4.63
C SER A 51 15.89 -2.96 6.02
N ASN A 52 14.97 -2.58 6.91
CA ASN A 52 15.31 -2.17 8.27
C ASN A 52 15.89 -3.34 9.10
N ILE A 53 15.36 -4.55 8.97
CA ILE A 53 15.94 -5.75 9.61
C ILE A 53 17.37 -5.97 9.12
N ASN A 54 17.60 -5.97 7.80
CA ASN A 54 18.93 -6.11 7.22
C ASN A 54 19.89 -5.01 7.66
N GLU A 55 19.38 -3.78 7.79
CA GLU A 55 20.17 -2.67 8.31
C GLU A 55 20.55 -2.86 9.79
N GLN A 56 19.64 -3.38 10.62
CA GLN A 56 19.98 -3.74 12.01
C GLN A 56 21.02 -4.88 12.05
N ILE A 57 20.92 -5.89 11.18
CA ILE A 57 21.95 -6.94 11.05
C ILE A 57 23.31 -6.32 10.75
N ASN A 58 23.39 -5.43 9.75
CA ASN A 58 24.64 -4.74 9.40
C ASN A 58 25.18 -3.87 10.55
N LYS A 59 24.29 -3.19 11.27
CA LYS A 59 24.61 -2.37 12.46
C LYS A 59 25.15 -3.22 13.62
N ALA A 60 24.60 -4.41 13.85
CA ALA A 60 25.12 -5.36 14.84
C ALA A 60 26.51 -5.86 14.42
N SER A 61 26.66 -6.26 13.15
CA SER A 61 27.94 -6.72 12.59
C SER A 61 29.05 -5.67 12.70
N ALA A 62 28.78 -4.41 12.36
CA ALA A 62 29.76 -3.32 12.44
C ALA A 62 30.26 -3.08 13.87
N ARG A 63 29.37 -3.19 14.87
CA ARG A 63 29.74 -3.02 16.28
C ARG A 63 30.53 -4.22 16.81
N ALA A 64 30.07 -5.43 16.52
CA ALA A 64 30.74 -6.65 16.93
C ALA A 64 32.15 -6.73 16.34
N SER A 65 32.30 -6.41 15.04
CA SER A 65 33.59 -6.41 14.34
C SER A 65 34.55 -5.36 14.89
N LEU A 66 34.06 -4.17 15.23
CA LEU A 66 34.86 -3.11 15.83
C LEU A 66 35.42 -3.59 17.17
N VAL A 67 34.57 -4.05 18.09
CA VAL A 67 34.99 -4.47 19.43
C VAL A 67 35.92 -5.68 19.37
N SER A 68 35.63 -6.67 18.51
CA SER A 68 36.48 -7.86 18.35
C SER A 68 37.86 -7.54 17.77
N SER A 69 38.03 -6.39 17.13
CA SER A 69 39.28 -5.97 16.49
C SER A 69 40.16 -5.09 17.38
N LEU A 70 39.65 -4.55 18.48
CA LEU A 70 40.42 -3.66 19.37
C LEU A 70 41.57 -4.41 20.06
N PRO A 71 42.85 -4.00 19.90
CA PRO A 71 43.99 -4.70 20.49
C PRO A 71 43.91 -4.84 22.02
N SER A 72 43.47 -3.78 22.70
CA SER A 72 43.29 -3.81 24.16
C SER A 72 42.24 -4.84 24.59
N ILE A 73 41.17 -5.02 23.81
CA ILE A 73 40.13 -6.02 24.10
C ILE A 73 40.66 -7.43 23.88
N LYS A 74 41.39 -7.67 22.77
CA LYS A 74 42.04 -8.96 22.51
C LYS A 74 42.99 -9.36 23.64
N GLN A 75 43.86 -8.43 24.05
CA GLN A 75 44.83 -8.67 25.12
C GLN A 75 44.15 -9.03 26.45
N ALA A 76 43.14 -8.26 26.88
CA ALA A 76 42.42 -8.56 28.11
C ALA A 76 41.60 -9.86 28.01
N PHE A 77 41.01 -10.16 26.85
CA PHE A 77 40.25 -11.39 26.68
C PHE A 77 41.15 -12.63 26.70
N ARG A 78 42.34 -12.57 26.09
CA ARG A 78 43.35 -13.63 26.19
C ARG A 78 43.84 -13.82 27.63
N ALA A 79 44.09 -12.73 28.35
CA ALA A 79 44.43 -12.77 29.78
C ALA A 79 43.27 -13.23 30.68
N LYS A 80 42.06 -13.42 30.13
CA LYS A 80 40.82 -13.71 30.85
C LYS A 80 40.52 -12.67 31.95
N ASP A 81 40.88 -11.42 31.70
CA ASP A 81 40.68 -10.30 32.61
C ASP A 81 39.32 -9.62 32.33
N ARG A 82 38.28 -10.04 33.07
CA ARG A 82 36.93 -9.50 32.93
C ARG A 82 36.86 -8.03 33.33
N ASP A 83 37.59 -7.64 34.37
CA ASP A 83 37.53 -6.29 34.93
C ASP A 83 38.16 -5.29 33.96
N ALA A 84 39.26 -5.65 33.31
CA ALA A 84 39.86 -4.83 32.25
C ALA A 84 38.95 -4.65 31.04
N ILE A 85 38.25 -5.70 30.60
CA ILE A 85 37.26 -5.57 29.50
C ILE A 85 36.10 -4.67 29.93
N ALA A 86 35.56 -4.88 31.13
CA ALA A 86 34.44 -4.10 31.65
C ALA A 86 34.79 -2.62 31.77
N ALA A 87 35.95 -2.29 32.33
CA ALA A 87 36.43 -0.92 32.47
C ALA A 87 36.57 -0.19 31.11
N ARG A 88 36.93 -0.93 30.05
CA ARG A 88 37.15 -0.37 28.71
C ARG A 88 35.87 -0.21 27.89
N LEU A 89 34.91 -1.14 28.03
CA LEU A 89 33.74 -1.20 27.15
C LEU A 89 32.44 -0.72 27.79
N LEU A 90 32.26 -0.89 29.11
CA LEU A 90 30.97 -0.63 29.75
C LEU A 90 30.47 0.80 29.52
N PRO A 91 31.29 1.87 29.65
CA PRO A 91 30.79 3.24 29.42
C PRO A 91 30.22 3.44 28.02
N ALA A 92 30.92 2.95 26.99
CA ALA A 92 30.46 3.03 25.61
C ALA A 92 29.20 2.16 25.39
N MET A 93 29.15 0.97 25.99
CA MET A 93 28.03 0.05 25.85
C MET A 93 26.76 0.58 26.53
N ILE A 94 26.86 1.34 27.63
CA ILE A 94 25.72 2.04 28.22
C ILE A 94 25.09 3.01 27.22
N VAL A 95 25.91 3.81 26.52
CA VAL A 95 25.41 4.70 25.45
C VAL A 95 24.75 3.91 24.33
N GLN A 96 25.36 2.78 23.93
CA GLN A 96 24.82 1.91 22.89
C GLN A 96 23.45 1.30 23.27
N ARG A 97 23.26 0.93 24.54
CA ARG A 97 21.98 0.46 25.06
C ARG A 97 20.93 1.56 25.03
N ASP A 98 21.27 2.71 25.61
CA ASP A 98 20.29 3.76 25.91
C ASP A 98 19.86 4.54 24.67
N GLN A 99 20.74 4.68 23.67
CA GLN A 99 20.46 5.47 22.46
C GLN A 99 20.22 4.62 21.21
N PHE A 100 20.80 3.42 21.13
CA PHE A 100 20.85 2.65 19.88
C PHE A 100 20.25 1.25 20.00
N GLY A 101 19.60 0.92 21.12
CA GLY A 101 18.88 -0.35 21.28
C GLY A 101 19.78 -1.58 21.36
N VAL A 102 21.06 -1.43 21.73
CA VAL A 102 21.94 -2.58 21.98
C VAL A 102 21.55 -3.27 23.29
N ARG A 103 20.86 -4.40 23.18
CA ARG A 103 20.37 -5.18 24.32
C ARG A 103 21.44 -6.10 24.91
N GLU A 104 22.40 -6.50 24.08
CA GLU A 104 23.36 -7.54 24.44
C GLU A 104 24.78 -7.19 23.97
N GLY A 105 25.74 -7.51 24.82
CA GLY A 105 27.16 -7.48 24.55
C GLY A 105 27.81 -8.60 25.36
N GLN A 106 28.40 -9.58 24.70
CA GLN A 106 28.88 -10.78 25.39
C GLN A 106 30.16 -11.32 24.78
N PHE A 107 31.14 -11.65 25.63
CA PHE A 107 32.32 -12.43 25.28
C PHE A 107 32.07 -13.90 25.59
N ILE A 108 32.47 -14.78 24.68
CA ILE A 108 32.23 -16.23 24.75
C ILE A 108 33.53 -16.98 24.46
N LEU A 109 33.91 -17.90 25.36
CA LEU A 109 35.02 -18.82 25.16
C LEU A 109 34.58 -20.04 24.32
N PRO A 110 35.48 -20.63 23.51
CA PRO A 110 35.21 -21.89 22.84
C PRO A 110 34.97 -23.05 23.83
N PRO A 111 34.09 -24.02 23.51
CA PRO A 111 33.23 -24.04 22.32
C PRO A 111 32.05 -23.04 22.42
N ALA A 112 31.48 -22.83 23.61
CA ALA A 112 30.34 -21.91 23.80
C ALA A 112 30.12 -21.49 25.28
N SER A 113 31.16 -21.24 26.07
CA SER A 113 31.00 -20.84 27.48
C SER A 113 30.96 -19.32 27.65
N SER A 114 29.91 -18.80 28.31
CA SER A 114 29.77 -17.37 28.61
C SER A 114 30.95 -16.87 29.44
N PHE A 115 31.79 -16.03 28.86
CA PHE A 115 32.92 -15.45 29.59
C PHE A 115 32.51 -14.18 30.34
N LEU A 116 31.85 -13.24 29.65
CA LEU A 116 31.43 -11.96 30.23
C LEU A 116 30.23 -11.41 29.47
N ARG A 117 29.11 -11.18 30.16
CA ARG A 117 28.00 -10.33 29.69
C ARG A 117 28.20 -8.91 30.19
N ILE A 118 28.35 -7.95 29.28
CA ILE A 118 28.68 -6.56 29.61
C ILE A 118 27.61 -5.90 30.51
N TYR A 119 26.34 -6.26 30.33
CA TYR A 119 25.23 -5.72 31.14
C TYR A 119 24.91 -6.56 32.39
N ALA A 120 25.71 -7.58 32.70
CA ALA A 120 25.52 -8.44 33.87
C ALA A 120 26.89 -8.90 34.41
N LEU A 121 27.73 -7.95 34.84
CA LEU A 121 29.13 -8.21 35.19
C LEU A 121 29.31 -9.22 36.34
N LYS A 122 28.40 -9.22 37.33
CA LYS A 122 28.49 -10.11 38.49
C LYS A 122 28.15 -11.57 38.14
N ASP A 123 26.98 -11.82 37.57
CA ASP A 123 26.44 -13.18 37.42
C ASP A 123 26.42 -13.66 35.96
N GLY A 124 26.84 -12.83 35.01
CA GLY A 124 26.75 -13.08 33.57
C GLY A 124 27.90 -13.89 32.98
N HIS A 125 28.38 -14.93 33.67
CA HIS A 125 29.51 -15.76 33.26
C HIS A 125 29.32 -17.24 33.62
N GLY A 126 30.11 -18.13 33.02
CA GLY A 126 30.14 -19.57 33.32
C GLY A 126 29.06 -20.42 32.62
N GLU A 127 27.97 -19.82 32.16
CA GLU A 127 26.89 -20.54 31.47
C GLU A 127 27.37 -21.23 30.18
N ASP A 128 27.00 -22.50 30.00
CA ASP A 128 27.16 -23.19 28.72
C ASP A 128 26.02 -22.81 27.76
N LEU A 129 26.39 -22.29 26.60
CA LEU A 129 25.49 -21.81 25.56
C LEU A 129 25.29 -22.82 24.43
N SER A 130 26.02 -23.94 24.43
CA SER A 130 26.08 -24.90 23.32
C SER A 130 24.72 -25.48 22.91
N GLY A 131 23.78 -25.62 23.87
CA GLY A 131 22.45 -26.16 23.61
C GLY A 131 21.53 -25.26 22.77
N PHE A 132 21.76 -23.93 22.76
CA PHE A 132 20.79 -22.97 22.19
C PHE A 132 21.42 -21.80 21.42
N ARG A 133 22.73 -21.57 21.51
CA ARG A 133 23.44 -20.50 20.77
C ARG A 133 24.26 -21.11 19.65
N GLN A 134 23.59 -21.49 18.57
CA GLN A 134 24.22 -22.18 17.46
C GLN A 134 25.12 -21.26 16.64
N MET A 135 24.79 -19.96 16.50
CA MET A 135 25.71 -18.99 15.87
C MET A 135 27.06 -18.92 16.59
N VAL A 136 27.06 -19.00 17.92
CA VAL A 136 28.29 -18.99 18.73
C VAL A 136 29.13 -20.23 18.46
N LEU A 137 28.51 -21.41 18.42
CA LEU A 137 29.19 -22.66 18.09
C LEU A 137 29.81 -22.61 16.70
N VAL A 138 29.07 -22.15 15.70
CA VAL A 138 29.57 -22.04 14.33
C VAL A 138 30.74 -21.05 14.27
N ALA A 139 30.58 -19.83 14.82
CA ALA A 139 31.63 -18.82 14.80
C ALA A 139 32.92 -19.28 15.49
N ASN A 140 32.81 -19.93 16.65
CA ASN A 140 33.98 -20.45 17.38
C ASN A 140 34.60 -21.67 16.68
N ARG A 141 33.83 -22.47 15.94
CA ARG A 141 34.34 -23.63 15.21
C ARG A 141 35.02 -23.23 13.90
N THR A 142 34.44 -22.31 13.15
CA THR A 142 34.93 -21.95 11.81
C THR A 142 35.91 -20.78 11.83
N GLY A 143 35.88 -19.95 12.88
CA GLY A 143 36.63 -18.70 12.90
C GLY A 143 36.06 -17.63 11.97
N GLU A 144 34.80 -17.79 11.52
CA GLU A 144 34.09 -16.88 10.62
C GLU A 144 32.89 -16.21 11.31
N PRO A 145 32.63 -14.91 11.03
CA PRO A 145 31.49 -14.21 11.61
C PRO A 145 30.14 -14.85 11.28
N GLN A 146 29.22 -14.85 12.25
CA GLN A 146 27.84 -15.26 12.08
C GLN A 146 26.91 -14.08 12.39
N ARG A 147 25.78 -14.00 11.69
CA ARG A 147 24.81 -12.90 11.88
C ARG A 147 23.41 -13.35 11.50
N GLY A 148 22.42 -12.77 12.15
CA GLY A 148 21.01 -13.11 11.92
C GLY A 148 20.19 -12.95 13.18
N MET A 149 19.01 -13.54 13.19
CA MET A 149 18.13 -13.54 14.35
C MET A 149 18.30 -14.86 15.10
N GLU A 150 18.40 -14.80 16.42
CA GLU A 150 18.51 -16.00 17.25
C GLU A 150 17.98 -15.70 18.66
N ILE A 151 17.28 -16.67 19.24
CA ILE A 151 16.74 -16.57 20.58
C ILE A 151 17.89 -16.80 21.57
N GLY A 152 17.96 -15.97 22.60
CA GLY A 152 18.85 -16.15 23.73
C GLY A 152 18.09 -16.05 25.03
N ARG A 153 18.83 -16.05 26.15
CA ARG A 153 18.23 -16.02 27.49
C ARG A 153 17.33 -14.81 27.73
N ARG A 154 17.61 -13.68 27.06
CA ARG A 154 16.84 -12.44 27.17
C ARG A 154 15.80 -12.27 26.04
N GLY A 155 15.48 -13.36 25.34
CA GLY A 155 14.54 -13.39 24.23
C GLY A 155 15.22 -13.27 22.86
N LEU A 156 14.39 -12.98 21.84
CA LEU A 156 14.85 -12.77 20.47
C LEU A 156 15.71 -11.50 20.37
N SER A 157 16.77 -11.54 19.56
CA SER A 157 17.50 -10.35 19.14
C SER A 157 18.04 -10.52 17.73
N ILE A 158 18.31 -9.39 17.07
CA ILE A 158 19.10 -9.33 15.83
C ILE A 158 20.57 -9.27 16.24
N ARG A 159 21.33 -10.33 15.97
CA ARG A 159 22.66 -10.54 16.52
C ARG A 159 23.74 -10.65 15.46
N ALA A 160 24.95 -10.34 15.88
CA ALA A 160 26.17 -10.67 15.15
C ALA A 160 27.24 -11.18 16.11
N VAL A 161 27.82 -12.34 15.79
CA VAL A 161 28.88 -13.02 16.54
C VAL A 161 30.16 -12.94 15.72
N TYR A 162 31.17 -12.26 16.26
CA TYR A 162 32.47 -12.07 15.61
C TYR A 162 33.57 -12.80 16.37
N PRO A 163 34.36 -13.64 15.69
CA PRO A 163 35.54 -14.28 16.26
C PRO A 163 36.56 -13.23 16.75
N VAL A 164 37.08 -13.44 17.96
CA VAL A 164 38.19 -12.67 18.52
C VAL A 164 39.45 -13.51 18.38
N LYS A 165 40.34 -13.08 17.49
CA LYS A 165 41.61 -13.76 17.16
C LYS A 165 42.77 -12.78 17.12
N ASP A 166 43.95 -13.29 17.38
CA ASP A 166 45.25 -12.62 17.22
C ASP A 166 46.27 -13.60 16.61
N ASP A 167 47.56 -13.31 16.75
CA ASP A 167 48.64 -14.08 16.12
C ASP A 167 48.78 -15.52 16.67
N ASP A 168 48.40 -15.78 17.93
CA ASP A 168 48.40 -17.17 18.47
C ASP A 168 47.06 -17.89 18.23
N GLY A 169 46.13 -17.29 17.48
CA GLY A 169 44.90 -17.91 17.02
C GLY A 169 43.63 -17.43 17.71
N LEU A 170 42.59 -18.26 17.67
CA LEU A 170 41.26 -17.94 18.19
C LEU A 170 41.24 -17.90 19.73
N ILE A 171 40.83 -16.78 20.31
CA ILE A 171 40.59 -16.63 21.75
C ILE A 171 39.16 -17.05 22.11
N GLY A 172 38.21 -16.67 21.26
CA GLY A 172 36.77 -16.88 21.44
C GLY A 172 35.96 -16.01 20.49
N SER A 173 34.80 -15.54 20.92
CA SER A 173 33.96 -14.63 20.13
C SER A 173 33.36 -13.51 20.97
N PHE A 174 32.98 -12.43 20.30
CA PHE A 174 32.20 -11.34 20.86
C PHE A 174 30.89 -11.19 20.08
N GLU A 175 29.79 -11.04 20.82
CA GLU A 175 28.44 -10.89 20.27
C GLU A 175 27.86 -9.52 20.62
N ILE A 176 27.16 -8.93 19.65
CA ILE A 176 26.24 -7.80 19.84
C ILE A 176 24.83 -8.25 19.46
N GLY A 177 23.84 -7.92 20.29
CA GLY A 177 22.41 -8.12 20.01
C GLY A 177 21.62 -6.81 20.08
N LEU A 178 20.79 -6.58 19.07
CA LEU A 178 19.88 -5.44 18.93
C LEU A 178 18.42 -5.86 19.15
N SER A 179 17.63 -4.96 19.73
CA SER A 179 16.16 -5.05 19.77
C SER A 179 15.55 -4.91 18.37
N PHE A 180 14.25 -5.24 18.27
CA PHE A 180 13.46 -4.90 17.08
C PHE A 180 12.85 -3.49 17.14
N SER A 181 12.97 -2.80 18.27
CA SER A 181 12.33 -1.49 18.50
C SER A 181 12.62 -0.48 17.40
N SER A 182 13.87 -0.41 16.91
CA SER A 182 14.22 0.49 15.80
C SER A 182 13.48 0.13 14.50
N VAL A 183 13.30 -1.16 14.19
CA VAL A 183 12.53 -1.61 13.02
C VAL A 183 11.06 -1.20 13.17
N LEU A 184 10.48 -1.41 14.34
CA LEU A 184 9.09 -1.09 14.65
C LEU A 184 8.84 0.41 14.60
N THR A 185 9.65 1.21 15.30
CA THR A 185 9.54 2.67 15.33
C THR A 185 9.72 3.28 13.95
N GLN A 186 10.71 2.84 13.17
CA GLN A 186 10.93 3.36 11.81
C GLN A 186 9.77 2.99 10.88
N THR A 187 9.23 1.77 10.99
CA THR A 187 8.07 1.37 10.19
C THR A 187 6.86 2.24 10.55
N LYS A 188 6.52 2.35 11.84
CA LYS A 188 5.40 3.19 12.30
C LYS A 188 5.55 4.65 11.87
N THR A 189 6.75 5.23 12.02
CA THR A 189 7.01 6.63 11.68
C THR A 189 6.92 6.89 10.18
N ASN A 190 7.42 5.97 9.35
CA ASN A 190 7.54 6.19 7.90
C ASN A 190 6.30 5.73 7.11
N THR A 191 5.49 4.81 7.65
CA THR A 191 4.32 4.26 6.94
C THR A 191 3.01 4.38 7.70
N GLY A 192 3.04 4.74 8.98
CA GLY A 192 1.84 4.81 9.83
C GLY A 192 1.36 3.46 10.35
N PHE A 193 1.94 2.34 9.91
CA PHE A 193 1.55 0.99 10.33
C PHE A 193 1.95 0.72 11.78
N ASP A 194 1.03 0.15 12.55
CA ASP A 194 1.37 -0.48 13.83
C ASP A 194 1.99 -1.85 13.58
N VAL A 195 3.09 -2.14 14.27
CA VAL A 195 3.92 -3.29 13.98
C VAL A 195 4.20 -4.07 15.25
N GLY A 196 4.22 -5.40 15.13
CA GLY A 196 4.61 -6.31 16.19
C GLY A 196 5.48 -7.45 15.70
N VAL A 197 6.38 -7.91 16.57
CA VAL A 197 7.18 -9.12 16.38
C VAL A 197 6.61 -10.23 17.23
N PHE A 198 6.30 -11.36 16.59
CA PHE A 198 5.62 -12.50 17.17
C PHE A 198 6.43 -13.75 16.94
N ILE A 199 6.86 -14.42 18.00
CA ILE A 199 7.75 -15.59 17.91
C ILE A 199 7.04 -16.80 18.48
N ASP A 200 7.31 -17.97 17.93
CA ASP A 200 6.76 -19.23 18.42
C ASP A 200 6.97 -19.35 19.93
N ASP A 201 5.87 -19.55 20.66
CA ASP A 201 5.84 -19.52 22.11
C ASP A 201 6.65 -20.65 22.73
N LYS A 202 6.70 -21.82 22.08
CA LYS A 202 7.45 -22.97 22.57
C LYS A 202 8.95 -22.70 22.41
N LEU A 203 9.38 -22.26 21.22
CA LEU A 203 10.78 -21.92 20.96
C LEU A 203 11.29 -20.83 21.90
N MET A 204 10.48 -19.78 22.13
CA MET A 204 10.81 -18.72 23.07
C MET A 204 10.89 -19.23 24.51
N THR A 205 9.89 -19.97 24.98
CA THR A 205 9.83 -20.44 26.38
C THR A 205 10.95 -21.43 26.72
N GLU A 206 11.37 -22.24 25.76
CA GLU A 206 12.46 -23.21 25.94
C GLU A 206 13.80 -22.51 26.24
N VAL A 207 14.09 -21.41 25.52
CA VAL A 207 15.39 -20.75 25.55
C VAL A 207 15.42 -19.52 26.48
N ALA A 208 14.40 -18.66 26.41
CA ALA A 208 14.38 -17.33 27.01
C ALA A 208 14.03 -17.32 28.51
N GLN A 209 14.94 -17.86 29.32
CA GLN A 209 14.72 -18.09 30.77
C GLN A 209 15.01 -16.88 31.67
N LEU A 210 15.55 -15.77 31.14
CA LEU A 210 15.86 -14.55 31.91
C LEU A 210 14.88 -13.41 31.64
N ILE A 211 13.74 -13.70 31.02
CA ILE A 211 12.62 -12.77 30.88
C ILE A 211 11.34 -13.46 31.38
N PRO A 212 10.40 -12.72 31.99
CA PRO A 212 9.12 -13.29 32.35
C PRO A 212 8.38 -13.72 31.09
N ARG A 213 7.67 -14.85 31.18
CA ARG A 213 6.71 -15.26 30.15
C ARG A 213 5.63 -14.18 30.04
N PRO A 214 5.21 -13.79 28.83
CA PRO A 214 4.17 -12.79 28.67
C PRO A 214 2.81 -13.34 29.11
N ASP A 215 1.89 -12.42 29.43
CA ASP A 215 0.50 -12.77 29.76
C ASP A 215 -0.16 -13.54 28.62
N ASN A 216 -1.09 -14.45 28.94
CA ASN A 216 -1.80 -15.26 27.94
C ASN A 216 -2.47 -14.42 26.85
N GLU A 217 -2.90 -13.20 27.18
CA GLU A 217 -3.49 -12.30 26.19
C GLU A 217 -2.52 -11.88 25.08
N ARG A 218 -1.21 -11.91 25.33
CA ARG A 218 -0.14 -11.59 24.38
C ARG A 218 0.28 -12.80 23.53
N ILE A 219 -0.38 -13.95 23.71
CA ILE A 219 -0.11 -15.18 22.97
C ILE A 219 -1.31 -15.47 22.07
N VAL A 220 -1.10 -15.44 20.75
CA VAL A 220 -2.15 -15.69 19.77
C VAL A 220 -1.68 -16.75 18.78
N GLY A 221 -2.45 -17.82 18.61
CA GLY A 221 -2.14 -18.88 17.64
C GLY A 221 -0.81 -19.60 17.89
N GLY A 222 -0.34 -19.64 19.14
CA GLY A 222 0.95 -20.25 19.51
C GLY A 222 2.15 -19.32 19.32
N TYR A 223 1.93 -18.04 18.99
CA TYR A 223 2.99 -17.04 18.89
C TYR A 223 2.82 -15.99 19.99
N GLN A 224 3.91 -15.72 20.72
CA GLN A 224 3.93 -14.70 21.75
C GLN A 224 4.45 -13.36 21.19
N ALA A 225 3.82 -12.26 21.59
CA ALA A 225 4.25 -10.91 21.25
C ALA A 225 5.55 -10.56 22.00
N VAL A 226 6.62 -10.25 21.27
CA VAL A 226 7.94 -9.91 21.84
C VAL A 226 8.13 -8.41 21.96
N GLU A 227 7.88 -7.68 20.88
CA GLU A 227 7.89 -6.21 20.83
C GLU A 227 6.72 -5.76 19.95
N VAL A 228 5.97 -4.74 20.36
CA VAL A 228 4.82 -4.20 19.61
C VAL A 228 4.73 -2.69 19.76
N THR A 229 4.26 -1.98 18.73
CA THR A 229 4.00 -0.54 18.81
C THR A 229 2.69 -0.24 19.53
N ASP A 230 1.59 -0.83 19.07
CA ASP A 230 0.26 -0.68 19.64
C ASP A 230 -0.46 -2.03 19.70
N TRP A 231 -0.57 -2.59 20.90
CA TRP A 231 -1.24 -3.88 21.10
C TRP A 231 -2.74 -3.83 20.79
N THR A 232 -3.39 -2.70 21.07
CA THR A 232 -4.83 -2.52 20.88
C THR A 232 -5.17 -2.49 19.39
N ALA A 233 -4.30 -1.91 18.56
CA ALA A 233 -4.44 -1.91 17.12
C ALA A 233 -4.19 -3.31 16.51
N LEU A 234 -3.18 -4.05 16.97
CA LEU A 234 -2.85 -5.37 16.43
C LEU A 234 -3.80 -6.47 16.88
N LYS A 235 -4.08 -6.59 18.19
CA LYS A 235 -4.77 -7.75 18.79
C LYS A 235 -6.04 -8.19 18.04
N PRO A 236 -6.96 -7.29 17.63
CA PRO A 236 -8.20 -7.69 16.94
C PRO A 236 -7.98 -8.32 15.57
N LEU A 237 -6.84 -8.02 14.94
CA LEU A 237 -6.49 -8.48 13.60
C LEU A 237 -5.59 -9.72 13.65
N LEU A 238 -5.17 -10.20 14.82
CA LEU A 238 -4.34 -11.40 14.93
C LEU A 238 -5.20 -12.66 15.05
N SER A 239 -4.80 -13.73 14.37
CA SER A 239 -5.45 -15.03 14.47
C SER A 239 -4.47 -16.17 14.15
N PRO A 240 -4.75 -17.40 14.60
CA PRO A 240 -3.95 -18.57 14.20
C PRO A 240 -3.84 -18.72 12.67
N ALA A 241 -4.90 -18.36 11.93
CA ALA A 241 -4.93 -18.43 10.48
C ALA A 241 -3.92 -17.47 9.83
N ILE A 242 -3.71 -16.27 10.39
CA ILE A 242 -2.72 -15.31 9.88
C ILE A 242 -1.31 -15.86 10.04
N PHE A 243 -0.95 -16.39 11.21
CA PHE A 243 0.37 -16.98 11.42
C PHE A 243 0.64 -18.21 10.55
N ALA A 244 -0.38 -19.00 10.25
CA ALA A 244 -0.26 -20.15 9.35
C ALA A 244 0.11 -19.74 7.91
N LYS A 245 -0.30 -18.55 7.48
CA LYS A 245 -0.02 -18.00 6.13
C LYS A 245 1.38 -17.40 6.00
N VAL A 246 2.07 -17.09 7.10
CA VAL A 246 3.41 -16.48 7.08
C VAL A 246 4.47 -17.53 6.73
N ARG A 247 4.48 -17.95 5.46
CA ARG A 247 5.57 -18.75 4.86
C ARG A 247 6.55 -17.84 4.15
N ASP A 248 6.00 -16.93 3.35
CA ASP A 248 6.71 -15.89 2.63
C ASP A 248 6.17 -14.52 3.02
N VAL A 249 6.85 -13.48 2.54
CA VAL A 249 6.35 -12.10 2.64
C VAL A 249 5.01 -12.02 1.92
N SER A 250 3.97 -11.60 2.63
CA SER A 250 2.61 -11.51 2.10
C SER A 250 1.90 -10.28 2.61
N THR A 251 0.89 -9.85 1.85
CA THR A 251 0.09 -8.67 2.16
C THR A 251 -1.37 -9.02 1.99
N GLU A 252 -2.23 -8.61 2.93
CA GLU A 252 -3.67 -8.88 2.88
C GLU A 252 -4.46 -7.60 3.12
N LEU A 253 -5.64 -7.52 2.50
CA LEU A 253 -6.68 -6.58 2.88
C LEU A 253 -7.75 -7.38 3.62
N ILE A 254 -8.06 -6.98 4.85
CA ILE A 254 -9.12 -7.61 5.64
C ILE A 254 -10.13 -6.56 6.07
N THR A 255 -11.41 -6.92 6.08
CA THR A 255 -12.45 -6.05 6.59
C THR A 255 -12.89 -6.56 7.96
N LEU A 256 -12.76 -5.73 9.00
CA LEU A 256 -13.19 -6.04 10.36
C LEU A 256 -14.13 -4.94 10.84
N ASN A 257 -15.33 -5.30 11.32
CA ASN A 257 -16.35 -4.37 11.78
C ASN A 257 -16.70 -3.26 10.75
N GLY A 258 -16.61 -3.55 9.46
CA GLY A 258 -16.89 -2.60 8.37
C GLY A 258 -15.72 -1.71 7.96
N ASN A 259 -14.60 -1.75 8.67
CA ASN A 259 -13.38 -1.01 8.33
C ASN A 259 -12.39 -1.92 7.59
N ASP A 260 -11.76 -1.38 6.55
CA ASP A 260 -10.71 -2.06 5.80
C ASP A 260 -9.39 -1.89 6.53
N TYR A 261 -8.64 -2.96 6.67
CA TYR A 261 -7.29 -2.96 7.22
C TYR A 261 -6.31 -3.55 6.22
N GLY A 262 -5.18 -2.87 6.08
CA GLY A 262 -4.01 -3.38 5.38
C GLY A 262 -3.12 -4.16 6.34
N LEU A 263 -2.79 -5.40 5.98
CA LEU A 263 -1.90 -6.29 6.73
C LEU A 263 -0.64 -6.58 5.91
N VAL A 264 0.51 -6.50 6.57
CA VAL A 264 1.80 -6.94 6.03
C VAL A 264 2.37 -7.99 6.96
N LEU A 265 2.74 -9.14 6.38
CA LEU A 265 3.25 -10.30 7.09
C LEU A 265 4.65 -10.61 6.55
N VAL A 266 5.66 -10.51 7.42
CA VAL A 266 7.06 -10.81 7.08
C VAL A 266 7.54 -11.96 7.97
N PRO A 267 8.00 -13.10 7.43
CA PRO A 267 8.51 -14.18 8.26
C PRO A 267 9.76 -13.74 9.02
N VAL A 268 9.84 -14.10 10.30
CA VAL A 268 11.06 -14.00 11.10
C VAL A 268 11.79 -15.33 10.96
N LEU A 269 12.91 -15.29 10.25
CA LEU A 269 13.78 -16.44 10.05
C LEU A 269 14.95 -16.37 11.03
N ASP A 270 15.39 -17.50 11.56
CA ASP A 270 16.64 -17.58 12.31
C ASP A 270 17.86 -17.46 11.38
N TYR A 271 19.05 -17.54 11.94
CA TYR A 271 20.29 -17.45 11.17
C TYR A 271 20.49 -18.58 10.14
N LYS A 272 19.76 -19.71 10.26
CA LYS A 272 19.78 -20.83 9.31
C LYS A 272 18.73 -20.68 8.20
N GLY A 273 17.85 -19.69 8.31
CA GLY A 273 16.70 -19.52 7.43
C GLY A 273 15.46 -20.31 7.89
N GLU A 274 15.47 -20.87 9.10
CA GLU A 274 14.31 -21.57 9.66
C GLU A 274 13.32 -20.54 10.24
N ARG A 275 12.04 -20.70 9.97
CA ARG A 275 11.02 -19.77 10.47
C ARG A 275 10.79 -19.97 11.96
N ILE A 276 11.02 -18.92 12.74
CA ILE A 276 10.77 -18.87 14.19
C ILE A 276 9.61 -17.95 14.56
N GLY A 277 9.09 -17.15 13.63
CA GLY A 277 8.02 -16.21 13.91
C GLY A 277 7.59 -15.37 12.71
N ALA A 278 6.97 -14.22 13.02
CA ALA A 278 6.48 -13.26 12.05
C ALA A 278 6.56 -11.82 12.60
N VAL A 279 6.89 -10.88 11.73
CA VAL A 279 6.56 -9.46 11.90
C VAL A 279 5.21 -9.23 11.25
N VAL A 280 4.27 -8.70 12.02
CA VAL A 280 2.94 -8.34 11.54
C VAL A 280 2.80 -6.84 11.64
N ALA A 281 2.47 -6.18 10.52
CA ALA A 281 2.14 -4.78 10.48
C ALA A 281 0.68 -4.60 10.05
N VAL A 282 -0.04 -3.70 10.72
CA VAL A 282 -1.44 -3.39 10.46
C VAL A 282 -1.65 -1.88 10.30
N ARG A 283 -2.55 -1.49 9.40
CA ARG A 283 -3.01 -0.10 9.29
C ARG A 283 -4.47 -0.05 8.89
N ASP A 284 -5.21 0.90 9.48
CA ASP A 284 -6.59 1.22 9.09
C ASP A 284 -6.59 1.95 7.73
N PHE A 285 -7.31 1.39 6.76
CA PHE A 285 -7.46 1.86 5.39
C PHE A 285 -8.84 2.49 5.14
N SER A 286 -9.57 2.87 6.20
CA SER A 286 -10.86 3.58 6.10
C SER A 286 -10.76 4.89 5.31
N GLU A 287 -9.59 5.54 5.29
CA GLU A 287 -9.36 6.72 4.43
C GLU A 287 -9.53 6.40 2.93
N PHE A 288 -9.12 5.21 2.50
CA PHE A 288 -9.32 4.76 1.12
C PHE A 288 -10.79 4.44 0.84
N GLN A 289 -11.54 3.93 1.82
CA GLN A 289 -12.99 3.76 1.67
C GLN A 289 -13.70 5.11 1.51
N ILE A 290 -13.28 6.14 2.28
CA ILE A 290 -13.80 7.49 2.14
C ILE A 290 -13.49 8.02 0.73
N GLN A 291 -12.27 7.88 0.24
CA GLN A 291 -11.89 8.26 -1.13
C GLN A 291 -12.73 7.53 -2.19
N GLN A 292 -13.01 6.24 -2.01
CA GLN A 292 -13.86 5.46 -2.91
C GLN A 292 -15.30 5.99 -2.96
N ARG A 293 -15.86 6.41 -1.80
CA ARG A 293 -17.18 7.05 -1.74
C ARG A 293 -17.19 8.41 -2.42
N TRP A 294 -16.18 9.24 -2.19
CA TRP A 294 -16.03 10.52 -2.89
C TRP A 294 -15.88 10.35 -4.40
N ALA A 295 -15.15 9.32 -4.85
CA ALA A 295 -15.04 8.98 -6.26
C ALA A 295 -16.42 8.61 -6.84
N LEU A 296 -17.23 7.82 -6.14
CA LEU A 296 -18.59 7.49 -6.58
C LEU A 296 -19.45 8.75 -6.68
N THR A 297 -19.55 9.55 -5.62
CA THR A 297 -20.37 10.77 -5.60
C THR A 297 -19.91 11.77 -6.66
N GLY A 298 -18.59 11.95 -6.84
CA GLY A 298 -18.02 12.83 -7.85
C GLY A 298 -18.35 12.37 -9.28
N ASN A 299 -18.23 11.08 -9.58
CA ASN A 299 -18.59 10.54 -10.90
C ASN A 299 -20.09 10.65 -11.18
N VAL A 300 -20.95 10.43 -10.18
CA VAL A 300 -22.41 10.61 -10.32
C VAL A 300 -22.77 12.08 -10.54
N ALA A 301 -22.16 13.01 -9.79
CA ALA A 301 -22.37 14.43 -9.97
C ALA A 301 -21.91 14.91 -11.36
N MET A 302 -20.76 14.41 -11.82
CA MET A 302 -20.25 14.69 -13.16
C MET A 302 -21.17 14.14 -14.25
N ALA A 303 -21.72 12.94 -14.10
CA ALA A 303 -22.71 12.40 -15.02
C ALA A 303 -24.00 13.24 -15.04
N GLY A 304 -24.49 13.69 -13.89
CA GLY A 304 -25.64 14.60 -13.82
C GLY A 304 -25.40 15.90 -14.59
N LEU A 305 -24.22 16.50 -14.39
CA LEU A 305 -23.81 17.69 -15.13
C LEU A 305 -23.68 17.42 -16.64
N GLN A 306 -23.07 16.30 -17.02
CA GLN A 306 -22.92 15.87 -18.41
C GLN A 306 -24.29 15.69 -19.09
N ILE A 307 -25.29 15.10 -18.41
CA ILE A 307 -26.66 14.97 -18.93
C ILE A 307 -27.26 16.34 -19.23
N VAL A 308 -27.16 17.29 -18.29
CA VAL A 308 -27.72 18.65 -18.45
C VAL A 308 -27.04 19.37 -19.62
N LEU A 309 -25.71 19.35 -19.67
CA LEU A 309 -24.93 20.03 -20.72
C LEU A 309 -25.15 19.39 -22.10
N LEU A 310 -25.08 18.06 -22.22
CA LEU A 310 -25.28 17.36 -23.49
C LEU A 310 -26.71 17.51 -23.98
N THR A 311 -27.71 17.38 -23.12
CA THR A 311 -29.11 17.57 -23.50
C THR A 311 -29.35 19.01 -23.95
N GLY A 312 -28.87 20.00 -23.19
CA GLY A 312 -29.00 21.41 -23.56
C GLY A 312 -28.33 21.74 -24.90
N ALA A 313 -27.08 21.29 -25.09
CA ALA A 313 -26.35 21.48 -26.34
C ALA A 313 -27.05 20.79 -27.53
N LEU A 314 -27.47 19.52 -27.38
CA LEU A 314 -28.18 18.77 -28.41
C LEU A 314 -29.52 19.42 -28.76
N LEU A 315 -30.27 19.92 -27.78
CA LEU A 315 -31.52 20.64 -28.02
C LEU A 315 -31.30 21.92 -28.82
N ILE A 316 -30.27 22.70 -28.48
CA ILE A 316 -29.93 23.92 -29.24
C ILE A 316 -29.56 23.57 -30.68
N VAL A 317 -28.69 22.57 -30.88
CA VAL A 317 -28.23 22.12 -32.19
C VAL A 317 -29.39 21.57 -33.03
N VAL A 318 -30.18 20.65 -32.51
CA VAL A 318 -31.31 20.05 -33.24
C VAL A 318 -32.41 21.06 -33.52
N ASN A 319 -32.69 21.97 -32.58
CA ASN A 319 -33.68 23.01 -32.79
C ASN A 319 -33.24 23.99 -33.90
N ALA A 320 -31.99 24.44 -33.87
CA ALA A 320 -31.47 25.40 -34.83
C ALA A 320 -31.22 24.77 -36.21
N MET A 321 -30.65 23.57 -36.28
CA MET A 321 -30.22 22.96 -37.54
C MET A 321 -31.29 22.12 -38.23
N LEU A 322 -32.25 21.56 -37.48
CA LEU A 322 -33.28 20.66 -38.00
C LEU A 322 -34.69 21.23 -37.80
N LEU A 323 -35.16 21.40 -36.55
CA LEU A 323 -36.58 21.69 -36.28
C LEU A 323 -37.05 23.02 -36.89
N LYS A 324 -36.30 24.12 -36.70
CA LYS A 324 -36.65 25.42 -37.27
C LYS A 324 -36.73 25.41 -38.81
N PRO A 325 -35.73 24.89 -39.56
CA PRO A 325 -35.85 24.73 -41.00
C PRO A 325 -37.02 23.85 -41.45
N PHE A 326 -37.27 22.73 -40.75
CA PHE A 326 -38.41 21.86 -41.07
C PHE A 326 -39.76 22.57 -40.86
N GLU A 327 -39.90 23.38 -39.80
CA GLU A 327 -41.09 24.20 -39.57
C GLU A 327 -41.29 25.25 -40.66
N ALA A 328 -40.21 25.90 -41.11
CA ALA A 328 -40.27 26.86 -42.21
C ALA A 328 -40.76 26.22 -43.51
N ILE A 329 -40.19 25.07 -43.90
CA ILE A 329 -40.62 24.32 -45.09
C ILE A 329 -42.07 23.83 -44.94
N ALA A 330 -42.45 23.30 -43.77
CA ALA A 330 -43.80 22.81 -43.52
C ALA A 330 -44.85 23.93 -43.60
N ASN A 331 -44.56 25.11 -43.03
CA ASN A 331 -45.43 26.27 -43.11
C ASN A 331 -45.54 26.80 -44.55
N ALA A 332 -44.43 26.96 -45.26
CA ALA A 332 -44.42 27.39 -46.66
C ALA A 332 -45.21 26.42 -47.57
N SER A 333 -45.13 25.12 -47.29
CA SER A 333 -45.90 24.09 -48.01
C SER A 333 -47.40 24.20 -47.73
N LYS A 334 -47.77 24.49 -46.47
CA LYS A 334 -49.16 24.72 -46.07
C LYS A 334 -49.74 25.99 -46.69
N ASP A 335 -48.98 27.08 -46.69
CA ASP A 335 -49.40 28.35 -47.28
C ASP A 335 -49.65 28.18 -48.78
N LEU A 336 -48.76 27.48 -49.50
CA LEU A 336 -48.94 27.16 -50.92
C LEU A 336 -50.21 26.32 -51.14
N ALA A 337 -50.47 25.32 -50.30
CA ALA A 337 -51.68 24.48 -50.42
C ALA A 337 -52.98 25.26 -50.12
N GLU A 338 -52.92 26.29 -49.27
CA GLU A 338 -54.05 27.17 -48.97
C GLU A 338 -54.17 28.35 -49.96
N GLY A 339 -53.31 28.43 -50.97
CA GLY A 339 -53.29 29.53 -51.95
C GLY A 339 -52.84 30.87 -51.37
N LYS A 340 -52.14 30.87 -50.24
CA LYS A 340 -51.59 32.06 -49.59
C LYS A 340 -50.17 32.33 -50.07
N PRO A 341 -49.71 33.59 -50.06
CA PRO A 341 -48.30 33.91 -50.28
C PRO A 341 -47.45 33.20 -49.22
N SER A 342 -46.63 32.26 -49.65
CA SER A 342 -45.71 31.53 -48.78
C SER A 342 -44.47 32.36 -48.46
N ALA A 343 -43.90 32.17 -47.27
CA ALA A 343 -42.64 32.80 -46.87
C ALA A 343 -41.46 32.42 -47.80
N ASP A 344 -40.50 33.34 -47.92
CA ASP A 344 -39.28 33.13 -48.70
C ASP A 344 -38.36 32.08 -48.05
N LEU A 345 -37.83 31.18 -48.88
CA LEU A 345 -36.98 30.06 -48.50
C LEU A 345 -35.55 30.17 -49.08
N GLU A 346 -35.16 31.32 -49.64
CA GLU A 346 -33.82 31.55 -50.21
C GLU A 346 -32.69 31.12 -49.27
N ASP A 347 -32.72 31.52 -48.00
CA ASP A 347 -31.72 31.15 -46.99
C ASP A 347 -31.59 29.64 -46.79
N LEU A 348 -32.70 28.90 -46.89
CA LEU A 348 -32.71 27.44 -46.76
C LEU A 348 -32.29 26.76 -48.07
N ALA A 349 -32.62 27.34 -49.22
CA ALA A 349 -32.25 26.84 -50.53
C ALA A 349 -30.74 26.93 -50.83
N VAL A 350 -29.96 27.72 -50.07
CA VAL A 350 -28.49 27.71 -50.13
C VAL A 350 -27.88 26.44 -49.52
N ARG A 351 -28.60 25.76 -48.62
CA ARG A 351 -28.09 24.56 -47.95
C ARG A 351 -27.83 23.43 -48.96
N LYS A 352 -26.77 22.66 -48.72
CA LYS A 352 -26.36 21.52 -49.57
C LYS A 352 -26.81 20.16 -49.02
N ASP A 353 -27.72 20.17 -48.05
CA ASP A 353 -28.30 18.99 -47.43
C ASP A 353 -29.74 18.76 -47.91
N GLU A 354 -30.39 17.72 -47.40
CA GLU A 354 -31.75 17.31 -47.77
C GLU A 354 -32.77 18.43 -47.50
N ILE A 355 -32.53 19.27 -46.50
CA ILE A 355 -33.38 20.44 -46.19
C ILE A 355 -33.29 21.46 -47.32
N GLY A 356 -32.10 21.72 -47.84
CA GLY A 356 -31.91 22.59 -49.01
C GLY A 356 -32.54 22.03 -50.28
N ASP A 357 -32.45 20.71 -50.51
CA ASP A 357 -33.12 20.05 -51.65
C ASP A 357 -34.64 20.20 -51.58
N MET A 358 -35.22 20.05 -50.39
CA MET A 358 -36.66 20.27 -50.16
C MET A 358 -37.05 21.74 -50.40
N ALA A 359 -36.27 22.70 -49.90
CA ALA A 359 -36.53 24.13 -50.11
C ALA A 359 -36.52 24.50 -51.60
N ARG A 360 -35.52 24.06 -52.37
CA ARG A 360 -35.42 24.30 -53.82
C ARG A 360 -36.57 23.65 -54.60
N SER A 361 -36.95 22.43 -54.21
CA SER A 361 -38.07 21.72 -54.83
C SER A 361 -39.39 22.47 -54.62
N LEU A 362 -39.61 22.98 -53.40
CA LEU A 362 -40.82 23.76 -53.07
C LEU A 362 -40.85 25.11 -53.80
N GLN A 363 -39.70 25.81 -53.92
CA GLN A 363 -39.60 27.03 -54.73
C GLN A 363 -39.96 26.79 -56.20
N THR A 364 -39.52 25.66 -56.77
CA THR A 364 -39.85 25.28 -58.16
C THR A 364 -41.36 25.06 -58.33
N LEU A 365 -42.03 24.48 -57.32
CA LEU A 365 -43.48 24.30 -57.30
C LEU A 365 -44.23 25.64 -57.18
N GLN A 366 -43.77 26.54 -56.30
CA GLN A 366 -44.34 27.89 -56.16
C GLN A 366 -44.26 28.68 -57.47
N ALA A 367 -43.11 28.64 -58.15
CA ALA A 367 -42.93 29.31 -59.44
C ALA A 367 -43.88 28.73 -60.52
N SER A 368 -44.09 27.41 -60.50
CA SER A 368 -45.00 26.74 -61.42
C SER A 368 -46.47 27.07 -61.17
N ASP A 369 -46.89 27.21 -59.90
CA ASP A 369 -48.27 27.55 -59.52
C ASP A 369 -48.60 29.02 -59.81
N ASN A 370 -47.67 29.95 -59.52
CA ASN A 370 -47.80 31.37 -59.88
C ASN A 370 -47.96 31.55 -61.40
N ASN A 371 -47.19 30.82 -62.21
CA ASN A 371 -47.36 30.84 -63.66
C ASN A 371 -48.73 30.31 -64.12
N ARG A 372 -49.27 29.27 -63.45
CA ARG A 372 -50.61 28.74 -63.76
C ARG A 372 -51.74 29.71 -63.42
N ASN A 373 -51.65 30.40 -62.28
CA ASN A 373 -52.67 31.38 -61.87
C ASN A 373 -52.60 32.66 -62.72
N GLY A 374 -51.39 33.14 -63.07
CA GLY A 374 -51.22 34.27 -63.99
C GLY A 374 -51.76 34.01 -65.40
N PHE A 375 -51.62 32.77 -65.90
CA PHE A 375 -52.24 32.37 -67.18
C PHE A 375 -53.77 32.39 -67.12
N LYS A 376 -54.40 32.00 -66.00
CA LYS A 376 -55.86 32.03 -65.83
C LYS A 376 -56.43 33.44 -65.72
N GLU A 377 -55.74 34.37 -65.06
CA GLU A 377 -56.17 35.77 -65.00
C GLU A 377 -56.04 36.45 -66.36
N SER A 378 -54.99 36.12 -67.15
CA SER A 378 -54.81 36.66 -68.50
C SER A 378 -55.83 36.17 -69.54
N GLN A 379 -56.56 35.09 -69.25
CA GLN A 379 -57.64 34.58 -70.11
C GLN A 379 -59.04 35.11 -69.70
N ASN A 380 -59.16 35.73 -68.52
CA ASN A 380 -60.43 36.25 -67.99
C ASN A 380 -60.50 37.80 -67.94
N ALA A 381 -59.44 38.49 -68.38
CA ALA A 381 -59.41 39.92 -68.67
C ALA A 381 -59.55 40.13 -70.18
#